data_AF-A0A838HRZ7-F1
#
_entry.id   AF-A0A838HRZ7-F1
#
_cell.length_a   1.000
_cell.length_b   1.000
_cell.length_c   1.000
_cell.angle_alpha   90.00
_cell.angle_beta   90.00
_cell.angle_gamma   90.00
#
_symmetry.space_group_name_H-M   'P 1'
#
loop_
_entity.id
_entity.type
_entity.pdbx_description
1 polymer ?
#
loop_
_entity_poly.entity_id
_entity_poly.type
_entity_poly.pdbx_seq_one_letter_code
_entity_poly.pdbx_strand_id
1 'polypeptide(L)'
;MTVLADDAQPPRGPLLARLVAAMELRGREPPATVLAAYLPRCATLGRTLRARMIPLGPGGPEITGRAVDVLADGALVLSNDQGRRIAVRPQHLARLELVSDPRGVAPRPPPPRPGESPPTSLGDSRITPDR
;
A
#
# COMPACT_ATOMS: atom_id res chain seq x y z
N MET A 1 -12.61 5.88 19.59
CA MET A 1 -11.86 6.37 18.41
C MET A 1 -11.33 7.74 18.77
N THR A 2 -10.02 7.93 18.77
CA THR A 2 -9.38 9.23 19.07
C THR A 2 -8.81 9.77 17.76
N VAL A 3 -9.19 11.00 17.39
CA VAL A 3 -8.65 11.70 16.22
C VAL A 3 -7.70 12.78 16.73
N LEU A 4 -6.45 12.73 16.30
CA LEU A 4 -5.44 13.75 16.59
C LEU A 4 -5.35 14.69 15.39
N ALA A 5 -5.30 15.99 15.67
CA ALA A 5 -5.14 17.05 14.68
C ALA A 5 -3.94 17.91 15.09
N ASP A 6 -2.76 17.29 15.07
CA ASP A 6 -1.54 17.83 15.71
C ASP A 6 -1.09 19.17 15.11
N ASP A 7 -1.32 19.37 13.81
CA ASP A 7 -0.96 20.59 13.09
C ASP A 7 -2.08 21.64 13.05
N ALA A 8 -3.14 21.48 13.86
CA ALA A 8 -4.28 22.38 13.87
C ALA A 8 -3.91 23.81 14.32
N GLN A 9 -3.85 24.72 13.35
CA GLN A 9 -3.64 26.14 13.58
C GLN A 9 -4.88 26.80 14.22
N PRO A 10 -4.71 27.83 15.07
CA PRO A 10 -5.82 28.63 15.55
C PRO A 10 -6.59 29.33 14.39
N PRO A 11 -7.93 29.52 14.51
CA PRO A 11 -8.78 29.09 15.63
C PRO A 11 -9.17 27.61 15.53
N ARG A 12 -8.91 26.84 16.59
CA ARG A 12 -9.14 25.38 16.62
C ARG A 12 -10.62 25.00 16.76
N GLY A 13 -11.43 25.82 17.43
CA GLY A 13 -12.85 25.55 17.69
C GLY A 13 -13.67 25.20 16.43
N PRO A 14 -13.62 26.03 15.37
CA PRO A 14 -14.31 25.73 14.11
C PRO A 14 -13.84 24.44 13.44
N LEU A 15 -12.54 24.13 13.48
CA LEU A 15 -12.02 22.87 12.93
C LEU A 15 -12.57 21.67 13.70
N LEU A 16 -12.54 21.73 15.04
CA LEU A 16 -13.08 20.67 15.89
C LEU A 16 -14.57 20.45 15.62
N ALA A 17 -15.35 21.52 15.52
CA ALA A 17 -16.78 21.43 15.21
C ALA A 17 -17.03 20.72 13.87
N ARG A 18 -16.26 21.04 12.82
CA ARG A 18 -16.36 20.36 11.53
C ARG A 18 -15.96 18.89 11.59
N LEU A 19 -14.90 18.55 12.33
CA LEU A 19 -14.46 17.17 12.50
C LEU A 19 -15.52 16.33 13.22
N VAL A 20 -16.10 16.83 14.32
CA VAL A 20 -17.17 16.17 15.05
C VAL A 20 -18.39 15.96 14.15
N ALA A 21 -18.85 17.00 13.46
CA ALA A 21 -19.98 16.88 12.54
C ALA A 21 -19.72 15.84 11.43
N ALA A 22 -18.51 15.82 10.87
CA ALA A 22 -18.13 14.83 9.85
C ALA A 22 -18.08 13.40 10.41
N MET A 23 -17.57 13.21 11.62
CA MET A 23 -17.53 11.89 12.29
C MET A 23 -18.93 11.38 12.61
N GLU A 24 -19.82 12.24 13.14
CA GLU A 24 -21.20 11.88 13.42
C GLU A 24 -21.98 11.54 12.16
N LEU A 25 -21.83 12.35 11.09
CA LEU A 25 -22.45 12.07 9.81
C LEU A 25 -21.98 10.70 9.30
N ARG A 26 -20.67 10.45 9.30
CA ARG A 26 -20.10 9.20 8.81
C ARG A 26 -20.51 7.99 9.65
N GLY A 27 -20.63 8.16 10.97
CA GLY A 27 -21.06 7.09 11.89
C GLY A 27 -22.51 6.65 11.71
N ARG A 28 -23.35 7.44 11.02
CA ARG A 28 -24.74 7.09 10.69
C ARG A 28 -24.89 6.45 9.31
N GLU A 29 -23.84 6.46 8.48
CA GLU A 29 -23.88 5.87 7.14
C GLU A 29 -23.71 4.34 7.18
N PRO A 30 -24.35 3.60 6.27
CA PRO A 30 -24.07 2.18 6.10
C PRO A 30 -22.60 1.92 5.76
N PRO A 31 -21.97 0.85 6.27
CA PRO A 31 -20.57 0.53 5.98
C PRO A 31 -20.23 0.46 4.49
N ALA A 32 -21.17 -0.03 3.67
CA ALA A 32 -21.00 -0.09 2.21
C ALA A 32 -20.85 1.31 1.58
N THR A 33 -21.60 2.32 2.05
CA THR A 33 -21.51 3.70 1.58
C THR A 33 -20.16 4.32 1.93
N VAL A 34 -19.70 4.10 3.17
CA VAL A 34 -18.40 4.56 3.64
C VAL A 34 -17.27 3.92 2.83
N LEU A 35 -17.35 2.60 2.60
CA LEU A 35 -16.36 1.85 1.82
C LEU A 35 -16.32 2.34 0.37
N ALA A 36 -17.46 2.52 -0.28
CA ALA A 36 -17.52 3.03 -1.66
C ALA A 36 -16.86 4.42 -1.79
N ALA A 37 -17.06 5.31 -0.81
CA ALA A 37 -16.41 6.62 -0.77
C ALA A 37 -14.91 6.56 -0.39
N TYR A 38 -14.46 5.48 0.25
CA TYR A 38 -13.07 5.27 0.65
C TYR A 38 -12.20 4.72 -0.49
N LEU A 39 -12.69 3.69 -1.19
CA LEU A 39 -11.93 2.94 -2.21
C LEU A 39 -11.18 3.82 -3.23
N PRO A 40 -11.78 4.84 -3.89
CA PRO A 40 -11.07 5.67 -4.88
C PRO A 40 -9.98 6.56 -4.28
N ARG A 41 -9.95 6.77 -2.95
CA ARG A 41 -8.94 7.55 -2.23
C ARG A 41 -7.89 6.66 -1.55
N CYS A 42 -8.05 5.34 -1.64
CA CYS A 42 -7.20 4.39 -0.96
C CYS A 42 -5.80 4.37 -1.59
N ALA A 43 -4.80 4.87 -0.86
CA ALA A 43 -3.43 4.92 -1.33
C ALA A 43 -2.70 3.55 -1.27
N THR A 44 -3.29 2.54 -0.63
CA THR A 44 -2.63 1.24 -0.38
C THR A 44 -3.05 0.17 -1.38
N LEU A 45 -4.27 0.22 -1.91
CA LEU A 45 -4.76 -0.77 -2.88
C LEU A 45 -3.88 -0.84 -4.13
N GLY A 46 -3.68 -2.05 -4.63
CA GLY A 46 -2.83 -2.35 -5.77
C GLY A 46 -1.32 -2.37 -5.48
N ARG A 47 -0.89 -1.96 -4.27
CA ARG A 47 0.53 -1.91 -3.87
C ARG A 47 0.96 -3.16 -3.10
N THR A 48 2.25 -3.45 -3.11
CA THR A 48 2.85 -4.49 -2.26
C THR A 48 3.11 -3.93 -0.88
N LEU A 49 2.58 -4.61 0.12
CA LEU A 49 2.63 -4.18 1.51
C LEU A 49 3.18 -5.30 2.39
N ARG A 50 3.76 -4.88 3.50
CA ARG A 50 4.19 -5.74 4.60
C ARG A 50 3.38 -5.36 5.83
N ALA A 51 2.52 -6.27 6.26
CA ALA A 51 1.71 -6.16 7.47
C ALA A 51 2.39 -6.92 8.62
N ARG A 52 2.80 -6.20 9.65
CA ARG A 52 3.31 -6.76 10.90
C ARG A 52 2.18 -6.83 11.91
N MET A 53 1.95 -8.02 12.44
CA MET A 53 0.83 -8.30 13.34
C MET A 53 1.27 -8.13 14.80
N ILE A 54 0.34 -7.80 15.69
CA ILE A 54 0.59 -7.89 17.14
C ILE A 54 0.61 -9.37 17.59
N PRO A 55 1.41 -9.74 18.60
CA PRO A 55 2.41 -8.90 19.28
C PRO A 55 3.64 -8.63 18.40
N LEU A 56 4.24 -7.45 18.57
CA LEU A 56 5.50 -7.10 17.93
C LEU A 56 6.66 -7.84 18.62
N GLY A 57 7.61 -8.34 17.84
CA GLY A 57 8.81 -9.02 18.31
C GLY A 57 9.54 -9.74 17.18
N PRO A 58 10.75 -10.28 17.42
CA PRO A 58 11.53 -10.97 16.40
C PRO A 58 10.85 -12.24 15.83
N GLY A 59 9.87 -12.80 16.54
CA GLY A 59 9.00 -13.89 16.06
C GLY A 59 7.56 -13.47 15.74
N GLY A 60 7.28 -12.16 15.66
CA GLY A 60 5.94 -11.65 15.39
C GLY A 60 5.46 -12.05 13.98
N PRO A 61 4.16 -12.35 13.79
CA PRO A 61 3.65 -12.75 12.48
C PRO A 61 3.79 -11.60 11.49
N GLU A 62 4.26 -11.91 10.29
CA GLU A 62 4.35 -10.97 9.18
C GLU A 62 3.67 -11.53 7.94
N ILE A 63 2.92 -10.68 7.25
CA ILE A 63 2.27 -11.01 5.98
C ILE A 63 2.72 -10.00 4.94
N THR A 64 3.39 -10.49 3.90
CA THR A 64 3.75 -9.68 2.73
C THR A 64 2.88 -10.09 1.54
N GLY A 65 2.33 -9.11 0.83
CA GLY A 65 1.49 -9.37 -0.33
C GLY A 65 0.99 -8.10 -0.99
N ARG A 66 0.34 -8.26 -2.15
CA ARG A 66 -0.33 -7.17 -2.85
C ARG A 66 -1.68 -6.89 -2.20
N ALA A 67 -1.98 -5.64 -1.87
CA ALA A 67 -3.31 -5.24 -1.44
C ALA A 67 -4.29 -5.33 -2.61
N VAL A 68 -5.27 -6.22 -2.50
CA VAL A 68 -6.22 -6.52 -3.58
C VAL A 68 -7.65 -6.09 -3.27
N ASP A 69 -7.98 -5.91 -1.99
CA ASP A 69 -9.35 -5.61 -1.58
C ASP A 69 -9.40 -5.01 -0.17
N VAL A 70 -10.52 -4.40 0.19
CA VAL A 70 -10.86 -3.98 1.56
C VAL A 70 -12.29 -4.42 1.84
N LEU A 71 -12.46 -5.22 2.91
CA LEU A 71 -13.76 -5.75 3.30
C LEU A 71 -14.60 -4.68 4.02
N ALA A 72 -15.91 -4.93 4.13
CA ALA A 72 -16.86 -4.03 4.79
C ALA A 72 -16.58 -3.83 6.29
N ASP A 73 -15.86 -4.75 6.93
CA ASP A 73 -15.40 -4.65 8.32
C ASP A 73 -14.08 -3.87 8.46
N GLY A 74 -13.54 -3.34 7.35
CA GLY A 74 -12.28 -2.60 7.30
C GLY A 74 -11.05 -3.48 7.18
N ALA A 75 -11.19 -4.81 7.04
CA ALA A 75 -10.04 -5.68 6.85
C ALA A 75 -9.38 -5.47 5.48
N LEU A 76 -8.06 -5.33 5.46
CA LEU A 76 -7.25 -5.24 4.24
C LEU A 76 -6.93 -6.64 3.74
N VAL A 77 -7.25 -6.94 2.47
CA VAL A 77 -6.94 -8.24 1.87
C VAL A 77 -5.62 -8.17 1.14
N LEU A 78 -4.66 -8.98 1.58
CA LEU A 78 -3.36 -9.16 0.93
C LEU A 78 -3.35 -10.48 0.15
N SER A 79 -2.95 -10.44 -1.10
CA SER A 79 -2.62 -11.62 -1.90
C SER A 79 -1.12 -11.87 -1.84
N ASN A 80 -0.70 -13.03 -1.35
CA ASN A 80 0.72 -13.42 -1.38
C ASN A 80 1.15 -13.94 -2.76
N ASP A 81 2.42 -14.32 -2.88
CA ASP A 81 3.05 -14.89 -4.07
C ASP A 81 2.46 -16.25 -4.50
N GLN A 82 1.91 -17.00 -3.54
CA GLN A 82 1.18 -18.26 -3.77
C GLN A 82 -0.28 -18.03 -4.18
N GLY A 83 -0.73 -16.78 -4.37
CA GLY A 83 -2.11 -16.45 -4.71
C GLY A 83 -3.12 -16.60 -3.56
N ARG A 84 -2.65 -16.89 -2.34
CA ARG A 84 -3.51 -16.96 -1.15
C ARG A 84 -3.93 -15.57 -0.73
N ARG A 85 -5.24 -15.39 -0.53
CA ARG A 85 -5.85 -14.16 0.00
C ARG A 85 -5.92 -14.24 1.53
N ILE A 86 -5.38 -13.23 2.20
CA ILE A 86 -5.33 -13.16 3.66
C ILE A 86 -5.96 -11.84 4.09
N ALA A 87 -7.00 -11.89 4.91
CA ALA A 87 -7.65 -10.72 5.46
C ALA A 87 -6.95 -10.27 6.76
N VAL A 88 -6.36 -9.08 6.73
CA VAL A 88 -5.69 -8.46 7.87
C VAL A 88 -6.64 -7.46 8.52
N ARG A 89 -7.08 -7.79 9.74
CA ARG A 89 -7.98 -6.91 10.49
C ARG A 89 -7.20 -5.77 11.17
N PRO A 90 -7.72 -4.54 11.21
CA PRO A 90 -7.03 -3.39 11.81
C PRO A 90 -6.60 -3.61 13.26
N GLN A 91 -7.43 -4.28 14.07
CA GLN A 91 -7.12 -4.55 15.48
C GLN A 91 -5.93 -5.50 15.71
N HIS A 92 -5.52 -6.26 14.69
CA HIS A 92 -4.38 -7.16 14.79
C HIS A 92 -3.14 -6.59 14.10
N LEU A 93 -3.27 -5.44 13.43
CA LEU A 93 -2.20 -4.81 12.67
C LEU A 93 -1.41 -3.88 13.59
N ALA A 94 -0.12 -4.17 13.74
CA ALA A 94 0.80 -3.33 14.50
C ALA A 94 1.45 -2.27 13.60
N ARG A 95 1.86 -2.66 12.39
CA ARG A 95 2.50 -1.78 11.42
C ARG A 95 2.20 -2.23 10.00
N LEU A 96 1.96 -1.26 9.13
CA LEU A 96 1.81 -1.48 7.69
C LEU A 96 2.86 -0.65 6.96
N GLU A 97 3.66 -1.33 6.14
CA GLU A 97 4.75 -0.71 5.40
C GLU A 97 4.55 -0.94 3.91
N LEU A 98 4.86 0.09 3.12
CA LEU A 98 5.02 -0.09 1.68
C LEU A 98 6.31 -0.85 1.43
N VAL A 99 6.23 -1.97 0.74
CA VAL A 99 7.42 -2.66 0.26
C VAL A 99 7.74 -2.04 -1.09
N SER A 100 8.74 -1.15 -1.11
CA SER A 100 9.42 -0.81 -2.36
C SER A 100 9.91 -2.11 -2.97
N ASP A 101 9.45 -2.43 -4.17
CA ASP A 101 9.69 -3.72 -4.81
C ASP A 101 11.19 -4.10 -4.78
N PRO A 102 11.61 -5.17 -4.06
CA PRO A 102 13.00 -5.64 -4.14
C PRO A 102 13.35 -6.22 -5.52
N ARG A 103 12.36 -6.41 -6.40
CA ARG A 103 12.59 -6.86 -7.78
C ARG A 103 12.78 -5.74 -8.79
N GLY A 104 12.85 -4.47 -8.36
CA GLY A 104 13.31 -3.36 -9.21
C GLY A 104 13.00 -3.54 -10.69
N VAL A 105 11.74 -3.81 -11.06
CA VAL A 105 11.37 -3.80 -12.47
C VAL A 105 11.40 -2.32 -12.81
N ALA A 106 12.53 -1.88 -13.36
CA ALA A 106 12.67 -0.56 -13.93
C ALA A 106 11.41 -0.30 -14.78
N PRO A 107 10.81 0.89 -14.71
CA PRO A 107 9.70 1.22 -15.59
C PRO A 107 10.11 0.84 -17.02
N ARG A 108 9.30 -0.01 -17.67
CA ARG A 108 9.55 -0.43 -19.04
C ARG A 108 9.83 0.85 -19.83
N PRO A 109 10.98 0.98 -20.51
CA PRO A 109 11.26 2.18 -21.27
C PRO A 109 10.09 2.41 -22.24
N PRO A 110 9.69 3.68 -22.46
CA PRO A 110 8.65 3.98 -23.42
C PRO A 110 9.01 3.31 -24.76
N PRO A 111 8.02 2.83 -25.54
CA PRO A 111 8.30 2.28 -26.86
C PRO A 111 9.14 3.30 -27.65
N PRO A 112 10.17 2.84 -28.40
CA PRO A 112 10.98 3.74 -29.21
C PRO A 112 10.06 4.56 -30.10
N ARG A 113 10.35 5.86 -30.22
CA ARG A 113 9.59 6.69 -31.16
C ARG A 113 9.76 6.12 -32.57
N PRO A 114 8.77 6.23 -33.47
CA PRO A 114 8.93 5.80 -34.84
C PRO A 114 10.20 6.45 -35.44
N GLY A 115 11.24 5.65 -35.70
CA GLY A 115 12.55 6.11 -36.19
C GLY A 115 13.76 5.86 -35.27
N GLU A 116 13.58 5.50 -33.99
CA GLU A 116 14.69 5.13 -33.10
C GLU A 116 15.08 3.65 -33.27
N SER A 117 16.32 3.41 -33.69
CA SER A 117 16.90 2.06 -33.75
C SER A 117 17.42 1.64 -32.37
N PRO A 118 17.28 0.36 -31.97
CA PRO A 118 17.72 -0.11 -30.65
C PRO A 118 19.25 -0.02 -30.49
N PRO A 119 19.76 0.15 -29.26
CA PRO A 119 21.20 0.13 -29.00
C PRO A 119 21.74 -1.28 -29.26
N THR A 120 22.71 -1.38 -30.16
CA THR A 120 23.45 -2.59 -30.48
C THR A 120 24.16 -3.10 -29.23
N SER A 121 23.74 -4.26 -28.71
CA SER A 121 24.45 -4.97 -27.66
C SER A 121 25.80 -5.46 -28.18
N LEU A 122 26.89 -4.83 -27.74
CA LEU A 122 28.25 -5.20 -28.12
C LEU A 122 28.75 -6.36 -27.23
N GLY A 123 28.70 -7.57 -27.78
CA GLY A 123 29.86 -8.47 -27.89
C GLY A 123 30.50 -9.06 -26.61
N ASP A 124 30.19 -10.34 -26.42
CA ASP A 124 30.87 -11.40 -25.68
C ASP A 124 32.42 -11.45 -25.71
N SER A 125 32.98 -11.87 -24.57
CA SER A 125 34.05 -12.89 -24.38
C SER A 125 35.33 -12.86 -25.23
N ARG A 126 36.47 -12.56 -24.57
CA ARG A 126 37.78 -13.18 -24.88
C ARG A 126 38.39 -13.80 -23.63
N ILE A 127 38.29 -15.13 -23.59
CA ILE A 127 39.11 -16.02 -22.76
C ILE A 127 40.50 -16.07 -23.40
N THR A 128 41.54 -15.74 -22.65
CA THR A 128 42.94 -16.03 -22.98
C THR A 128 43.41 -17.23 -22.17
N PRO A 129 43.96 -18.30 -22.79
CA PRO A 129 44.86 -19.21 -22.11
C PRO A 129 46.31 -18.79 -22.40
N ASP A 130 47.18 -18.79 -21.39
CA ASP A 130 48.59 -19.08 -21.65
C ASP A 130 49.28 -19.72 -20.43
N ARG A 131 50.32 -20.48 -20.77
CA ARG A 131 51.04 -21.52 -20.05
C ARG A 131 51.76 -21.12 -18.76
#